data_AF-A0A6M3LQ50-F1
#
_entry.id   AF-A0A6M3LQ50-F1
#
_cell.length_a   1.000
_cell.length_b   1.000
_cell.length_c   1.000
_cell.angle_alpha   90.00
_cell.angle_beta   90.00
_cell.angle_gamma   90.00
#
_symmetry.space_group_name_H-M   'P 1'
#
loop_
_entity.id
_entity.type
_entity.pdbx_description
1 polymer ?
#
loop_
_entity_poly.entity_id
_entity_poly.type
_entity_poly.pdbx_seq_one_letter_code
_entity_poly.pdbx_strand_id
1 'polypeptide(L)' 'MVHVGDRVRVVRLLDEGDAVLNFTARRLGTEGTATSYEMGYFGITFDKPGLPGDFWDLFHETELEVISA' A
#
# COMPACT_ATOMS: atom_id res chain seq x y z
N MET A 1 5.78 2.83 -12.98
CA MET A 1 6.50 3.74 -12.09
C MET A 1 5.44 4.42 -11.24
N VAL A 2 5.55 4.33 -9.92
CA VAL A 2 4.58 4.94 -8.99
C VAL A 2 5.04 6.34 -8.60
N HIS A 3 4.11 7.27 -8.48
CA HIS A 3 4.32 8.64 -8.00
C HIS A 3 3.37 9.00 -6.86
N VAL A 4 3.75 9.98 -6.05
CA VAL A 4 2.82 10.61 -5.10
C VAL A 4 1.71 11.30 -5.90
N GLY A 5 0.46 11.00 -5.55
CA GLY A 5 -0.74 11.39 -6.28
C GLY A 5 -1.38 10.23 -7.04
N ASP A 6 -0.62 9.20 -7.41
CA ASP A 6 -1.13 8.07 -8.16
C ASP A 6 -2.14 7.28 -7.32
N ARG A 7 -3.19 6.80 -8.00
CA ARG A 7 -4.04 5.76 -7.46
C ARG A 7 -3.43 4.40 -7.77
N VAL A 8 -3.29 3.58 -6.74
CA VAL A 8 -2.60 2.29 -6.82
C VAL A 8 -3.44 1.17 -6.22
N ARG A 9 -3.16 -0.06 -6.66
CA ARG A 9 -3.65 -1.30 -6.03
C ARG A 9 -2.46 -2.08 -5.47
N VAL A 10 -2.61 -2.64 -4.27
CA VAL A 10 -1.63 -3.60 -3.74
C VAL A 10 -1.83 -4.94 -4.44
N VAL A 11 -0.84 -5.41 -5.18
CA VAL A 11 -0.94 -6.62 -6.03
C VAL A 11 -0.12 -7.80 -5.52
N ARG A 12 0.81 -7.55 -4.62
CA ARG A 12 1.58 -8.57 -3.91
C ARG A 12 2.14 -7.99 -2.63
N LEU A 13 2.64 -8.86 -1.76
CA LEU A 13 3.31 -8.47 -0.52
C LEU A 13 4.70 -9.09 -0.51
N LEU A 14 5.69 -8.29 -0.13
CA LEU A 14 7.01 -8.81 0.20
C LEU A 14 6.91 -9.55 1.54
N ASP A 15 7.62 -10.66 1.63
CA ASP A 15 7.70 -11.45 2.86
C ASP A 15 8.56 -10.71 3.89
N GLU A 16 7.93 -9.83 4.66
CA GLU A 16 8.55 -9.11 5.77
C GLU A 16 8.31 -9.85 7.11
N GLY A 17 8.38 -11.19 7.12
CA GLY A 17 8.28 -11.99 8.34
C GLY A 17 6.89 -11.98 9.01
N ASP A 18 6.68 -12.96 9.90
CA ASP A 18 5.37 -13.36 10.43
C ASP A 18 4.52 -12.25 11.11
N ALA A 19 5.15 -11.19 11.62
CA ALA A 19 4.47 -10.15 12.39
C ALA A 19 3.85 -9.05 11.50
N VAL A 20 4.54 -8.65 10.42
CA VAL A 20 4.07 -7.61 9.48
C VAL A 20 3.03 -8.20 8.52
N LEU A 21 3.21 -9.47 8.12
CA LEU A 21 2.32 -10.16 7.20
C LEU A 21 0.86 -10.19 7.65
N ASN A 22 0.57 -10.30 8.95
CA ASN A 22 -0.83 -10.41 9.41
C ASN A 22 -1.66 -9.14 9.22
N PHE A 23 -1.04 -7.95 9.25
CA PHE A 23 -1.74 -6.68 8.99
C PHE A 23 -1.68 -6.33 7.50
N THR A 24 -0.53 -6.47 6.86
CA THR A 24 -0.37 -6.11 5.44
C THR A 24 -1.07 -7.09 4.50
N ALA A 25 -1.21 -8.38 4.85
CA ALA A 25 -2.04 -9.35 4.12
C ALA A 25 -3.47 -8.88 3.90
N ARG A 26 -4.00 -8.04 4.80
CA ARG A 26 -5.35 -7.48 4.68
C ARG A 26 -5.47 -6.45 3.56
N ARG A 27 -4.34 -5.94 3.05
CA ARG A 27 -4.30 -4.89 2.02
C ARG A 27 -4.16 -5.45 0.61
N LEU A 28 -3.85 -6.74 0.44
CA LEU A 28 -3.77 -7.33 -0.90
C LEU A 28 -5.09 -7.15 -1.66
N GLY A 29 -5.00 -6.62 -2.87
CA GLY A 29 -6.15 -6.30 -3.73
C GLY A 29 -6.88 -5.01 -3.35
N THR A 30 -6.47 -4.30 -2.30
CA THR A 30 -7.08 -3.02 -1.92
C THR A 30 -6.46 -1.86 -2.69
N GLU A 31 -7.28 -0.84 -2.93
CA GLU A 31 -6.90 0.37 -3.66
C GLU A 31 -6.72 1.54 -2.70
N GLY A 32 -5.79 2.41 -3.04
CA GLY A 32 -5.53 3.64 -2.30
C GLY A 32 -4.79 4.67 -3.15
N THR A 33 -4.42 5.76 -2.51
CA THR A 33 -3.64 6.85 -3.10
C THR A 33 -2.26 6.89 -2.49
N ALA A 34 -1.22 6.98 -3.32
CA ALA A 34 0.14 7.24 -2.85
C ALA A 34 0.25 8.69 -2.36
N THR A 35 0.47 8.89 -1.06
CA THR A 35 0.45 10.21 -0.42
C THR A 35 1.82 10.67 0.06
N SER A 36 2.77 9.75 0.22
CA SER A 36 4.16 10.07 0.57
C SER A 36 5.14 9.05 -0.03
N TYR A 37 6.42 9.42 -0.07
CA TYR A 37 7.51 8.52 -0.44
C TYR A 37 8.69 8.74 0.50
N GLU A 38 9.00 7.71 1.28
CA GLU A 38 10.01 7.77 2.34
C GLU A 38 10.80 6.46 2.38
N MET A 39 12.13 6.56 2.45
CA MET A 39 13.02 5.40 2.63
C MET A 39 12.85 4.27 1.59
N GLY A 40 12.40 4.59 0.38
CA GLY A 40 12.17 3.58 -0.67
C GLY A 40 10.75 3.00 -0.73
N TYR A 41 9.87 3.44 0.17
CA TYR A 41 8.49 2.97 0.27
C TYR A 41 7.50 4.10 0.02
N PHE A 42 6.37 3.77 -0.57
CA PHE A 42 5.23 4.66 -0.74
C PHE A 42 4.26 4.50 0.43
N GLY A 43 3.90 5.63 1.05
CA GLY A 43 2.79 5.69 1.98
C GLY A 43 1.47 5.70 1.23
N ILE A 44 0.63 4.70 1.46
CA ILE A 44 -0.64 4.52 0.75
C ILE A 44 -1.80 4.78 1.69
N THR A 45 -2.62 5.79 1.37
CA THR A 45 -3.87 6.06 2.06
C THR A 45 -5.02 5.32 1.37
N PHE A 46 -5.73 4.45 2.09
CA PHE A 46 -6.79 3.60 1.55
C PHE A 46 -8.18 4.24 1.67
N ASP A 47 -9.02 4.07 0.65
CA ASP A 47 -10.34 4.71 0.57
C ASP A 47 -11.41 4.08 1.49
N LYS A 48 -11.09 2.97 2.16
CA LYS A 48 -12.10 2.11 2.80
C LYS A 48 -12.12 2.23 4.33
N PRO A 49 -13.16 2.82 4.94
CA PRO A 49 -13.41 2.68 6.37
C PRO A 49 -13.81 1.25 6.72
N GLY A 50 -13.13 0.65 7.70
CA GLY A 50 -13.49 -0.65 8.27
C GLY A 50 -12.36 -1.70 8.35
N LEU A 51 -11.13 -1.39 7.92
CA LEU A 51 -9.99 -2.24 8.24
C LEU A 51 -9.45 -1.89 9.64
N PRO A 52 -9.15 -2.87 10.51
CA PRO A 52 -8.55 -2.59 11.82
C PRO A 52 -7.10 -2.13 11.61
N GLY A 53 -6.85 -0.84 11.78
CA GLY A 53 -5.54 -0.22 11.58
C GLY A 53 -5.67 1.19 10.99
N ASP A 54 -4.58 1.94 11.04
CA ASP A 54 -4.49 3.24 10.41
C ASP A 54 -4.84 3.14 8.92
N PHE A 55 -5.44 4.19 8.36
CA PHE A 55 -5.81 4.25 6.94
C PHE A 55 -4.61 4.33 6.01
N TRP A 56 -3.41 4.16 6.55
CA TRP A 56 -2.14 4.42 5.91
C TRP A 56 -1.15 3.30 6.25
N ASP A 57 -0.51 2.73 5.23
CA ASP A 57 0.54 1.74 5.35
C ASP A 57 1.63 2.00 4.30
N LEU A 58 2.83 1.46 4.51
CA LEU A 58 3.98 1.61 3.60
C LEU A 58 4.14 0.39 2.69
N PHE A 59 4.42 0.63 1.40
CA PHE A 59 4.64 -0.41 0.39
C PHE A 59 5.82 -0.09 -0.51
N HIS A 60 6.61 -1.10 -0.84
CA HIS A 60 7.60 -0.99 -1.89
C HIS A 60 6.91 -0.83 -3.25
N GLU A 61 7.51 -0.08 -4.17
CA GLU A 61 6.92 0.18 -5.49
C GLU A 61 6.47 -1.09 -6.20
N THR A 62 7.24 -2.17 -6.05
CA THR A 62 6.96 -3.43 -6.72
C THR A 62 5.76 -4.19 -6.15
N GLU A 63 5.23 -3.78 -5.01
CA GLU A 63 4.00 -4.32 -4.41
C GLU A 63 2.75 -3.66 -4.99
N LEU A 64 2.92 -2.61 -5.79
CA LEU A 64 1.87 -1.72 -6.26
C LEU A 64 1.70 -1.79 -7.78
N GLU A 65 0.46 -1.66 -8.21
CA GLU A 65 0.08 -1.43 -9.61
C GLU A 65 -0.62 -0.07 -9.71
N VAL A 66 -0.17 0.80 -10.61
CA VAL A 66 -0.82 2.09 -10.87
C VAL A 66 -2.13 1.84 -11.64
N ILE A 67 -3.23 2.29 -11.05
CA ILE A 67 -4.58 2.25 -11.66
C ILE A 67 -4.82 3.53 -12.45
N SER A 68 -4.42 4.68 -11.90
CA SER A 68 -4.49 6.00 -12.53
C SER A 68 -3.42 6.92 -11.97
N ALA A 69 -2.90 7.83 -12.81
CA ALA A 69 -1.97 8.89 -12.43
C ALA A 69 -2.70 10.23 -12.24
#